data_AF-A0A377VYA7-F1
#
_entry.id   AF-A0A377VYA7-F1
#
_cell.length_a   1.000
_cell.length_b   1.000
_cell.length_c   1.000
_cell.angle_alpha   90.00
_cell.angle_beta   90.00
_cell.angle_gamma   90.00
#
_symmetry.space_group_name_H-M   'P 1'
#
loop_
_entity.id
_entity.type
_entity.pdbx_description
1 polymer ?
#
loop_
_entity_poly.entity_id
_entity_poly.type
_entity_poly.pdbx_seq_one_letter_code
_entity_poly.pdbx_strand_id
1 'polypeptide(L)' 'MTFNDWPWRHWRQRRGEALALRLNNQPLTWRELCARVDALASGFAAQGVMEGQGRGAPGL' A
#
# COMPACT_ATOMS: atom_id res chain seq x y z
N MET A 1 -15.15 7.77 11.63
CA MET A 1 -13.99 8.59 11.23
C MET A 1 -13.79 8.34 9.74
N THR A 2 -14.23 9.25 8.89
CA THR A 2 -14.23 9.06 7.43
C THR A 2 -12.91 9.58 6.88
N PHE A 3 -12.11 8.72 6.28
CA PHE A 3 -10.91 9.13 5.56
C PHE A 3 -11.32 9.51 4.14
N ASN A 4 -10.99 10.74 3.72
CA ASN A 4 -11.29 11.23 2.37
C ASN A 4 -10.30 10.68 1.32
N ASP A 5 -9.25 10.02 1.78
CA ASP A 5 -8.18 9.39 1.00
C ASP A 5 -7.73 8.12 1.72
N TRP A 6 -6.74 7.40 1.19
CA TRP A 6 -6.19 6.22 1.84
C TRP A 6 -5.55 6.59 3.19
N PRO A 7 -5.81 5.82 4.27
CA PRO A 7 -5.34 6.18 5.61
C PRO A 7 -3.82 6.35 5.69
N TRP A 8 -3.03 5.54 4.97
CA TRP A 8 -1.57 5.70 4.93
C TRP A 8 -1.10 6.99 4.22
N ARG A 9 -1.85 7.47 3.22
CA ARG A 9 -1.56 8.76 2.55
C ARG A 9 -1.88 9.94 3.46
N HIS A 10 -3.00 9.88 4.17
CA HIS A 10 -3.38 10.89 5.16
C HIS A 10 -2.31 11.03 6.25
N TRP A 11 -1.84 9.91 6.80
CA TRP A 11 -0.78 9.90 7.80
C TRP A 11 0.58 10.29 7.24
N ARG A 12 0.90 9.94 5.99
CA ARG A 12 2.12 10.42 5.31
C ARG A 12 2.19 11.95 5.28
N GLN A 13 1.09 12.64 4.96
CA GLN A 13 1.08 14.10 4.90
C GLN A 13 1.20 14.74 6.30
N ARG A 14 0.56 14.15 7.31
CA ARG A 14 0.58 14.70 8.68
C ARG A 14 1.84 14.35 9.46
N ARG A 15 2.37 13.14 9.28
CA ARG A 15 3.47 12.57 10.07
C ARG A 15 4.31 11.59 9.24
N GLY A 16 4.82 12.04 8.10
CA GLY A 16 5.59 11.20 7.16
C GLY A 16 6.76 10.45 7.79
N GLU A 17 7.44 11.06 8.76
CA GLU A 17 8.61 10.49 9.45
C GLU A 17 8.25 9.69 10.70
N ALA A 18 6.97 9.66 11.11
CA ALA A 18 6.57 8.82 12.23
C ALA A 18 6.56 7.35 11.82
N LEU A 19 6.88 6.48 12.78
CA LEU A 19 6.80 5.03 12.63
C LEU A 19 5.35 4.62 12.31
N ALA A 20 5.15 3.96 11.17
CA ALA A 20 3.86 3.46 10.74
C ALA A 20 3.68 1.99 11.10
N LEU A 21 4.66 1.17 10.72
CA LEU A 21 4.61 -0.28 10.86
C LEU A 21 6.03 -0.84 11.01
N ARG A 22 6.17 -1.92 11.76
CA ARG A 22 7.38 -2.76 11.72
C ARG A 22 7.13 -3.98 10.85
N LEU A 23 7.89 -4.13 9.78
CA LEU A 23 7.80 -5.27 8.88
C LEU A 23 9.10 -6.08 8.98
N ASN A 24 9.01 -7.34 9.39
CA ASN A 24 10.18 -8.19 9.68
C ASN A 24 11.20 -7.51 10.60
N ASN A 25 10.70 -6.91 11.70
CA ASN A 25 11.50 -6.16 12.67
C ASN A 25 12.16 -4.87 12.15
N GLN A 26 12.00 -4.51 10.87
CA GLN A 26 12.43 -3.22 10.36
C GLN A 26 11.35 -2.16 10.57
N PRO A 27 11.66 -1.05 11.26
CA PRO A 27 10.73 0.07 11.37
C PRO A 27 10.56 0.73 10.00
N LEU A 28 9.32 0.91 9.56
CA LEU A 28 8.96 1.69 8.38
C LEU A 28 8.19 2.93 8.79
N THR A 29 8.60 4.05 8.23
CA THR A 29 7.88 5.32 8.35
C THR A 29 6.65 5.36 7.43
N TRP A 30 5.70 6.28 7.68
CA TRP A 30 4.55 6.47 6.79
C TRP A 30 4.95 6.81 5.36
N ARG A 31 6.08 7.53 5.19
CA ARG A 31 6.63 7.88 3.88
C ARG A 31 7.14 6.63 3.15
N GLU A 32 7.89 5.76 3.82
CA GLU A 32 8.36 4.50 3.24
C GLU A 32 7.22 3.52 2.96
N LEU A 33 6.26 3.40 3.87
CA LEU A 33 5.06 2.57 3.67
C LEU A 33 4.34 3.00 2.39
N CYS A 34 4.11 4.30 2.20
CA CYS A 34 3.45 4.81 1.01
C CYS A 34 4.26 4.54 -0.27
N ALA A 35 5.58 4.69 -0.24
CA ALA A 35 6.44 4.40 -1.39
C ALA A 35 6.41 2.91 -1.77
N ARG A 36 6.38 2.01 -0.78
CA ARG A 36 6.26 0.57 -1.02
C ARG A 36 4.89 0.18 -1.55
N VAL A 37 3.82 0.78 -1.04
CA VAL A 37 2.46 0.59 -1.58
C VAL A 37 2.38 1.07 -3.03
N ASP A 38 2.97 2.22 -3.35
CA ASP A 38 3.02 2.76 -4.70
C ASP A 38 3.81 1.85 -5.66
N ALA A 39 4.98 1.36 -5.22
CA ALA A 39 5.78 0.40 -5.97
C ALA A 39 5.07 -0.94 -6.19
N LEU A 40 4.33 -1.43 -5.18
CA LEU A 40 3.52 -2.65 -5.31
C LEU A 40 2.34 -2.42 -6.26
N ALA A 41 1.62 -1.30 -6.14
CA ALA A 41 0.52 -0.95 -7.03
C ALA A 41 1.00 -0.79 -8.48
N SER A 42 2.14 -0.11 -8.68
CA SER A 42 2.79 -0.01 -9.99
C SER A 42 3.27 -1.36 -10.50
N GLY A 43 3.74 -2.25 -9.62
CA GLY A 43 4.13 -3.62 -9.96
C GLY A 43 2.93 -4.49 -10.37
N PHE A 44 1.79 -4.35 -9.68
CA PHE A 44 0.54 -5.00 -10.06
C PHE A 44 -0.01 -4.46 -11.39
N ALA A 45 0.02 -3.15 -11.59
CA ALA A 45 -0.34 -2.52 -12.86
C ALA A 45 0.58 -2.99 -14.00
N ALA A 46 1.90 -3.08 -13.76
CA ALA A 46 2.87 -3.58 -14.72
C ALA A 46 2.74 -5.09 -15.01
N GLN A 47 2.25 -5.88 -14.05
CA GLN A 47 1.91 -7.31 -14.23
C GLN A 47 0.56 -7.53 -14.91
N GLY A 48 -0.11 -6.47 -15.38
CA GLY A 48 -1.40 -6.58 -16.08
C GLY A 48 -2.59 -6.85 -15.15
N VAL A 49 -2.44 -6.66 -13.84
CA VAL A 49 -3.56 -6.67 -12.90
C VAL A 49 -4.29 -5.34 -13.02
N MET A 50 -5.18 -5.26 -14.00
CA MET A 50 -6.20 -4.21 -14.07
C MET A 50 -7.28 -4.48 -13.02
N GLU A 51 -7.79 -3.42 -12.39
CA GLU A 51 -9.01 -3.48 -11.58
C GLU A 51 -10.12 -4.18 -12.38
N GLY A 52 -10.51 -5.39 -11.98
CA GLY A 52 -11.53 -6.19 -12.66
C GLY A 52 -11.17 -7.66 -12.92
N GLN A 53 -9.90 -8.06 -12.82
CA GLN A 53 -9.53 -9.49 -12.88
C GLN A 53 -9.72 -10.14 -11.51
N GLY A 54 -10.97 -10.47 -11.19
CA GLY A 54 -11.28 -11.41 -10.13
C GLY A 54 -10.52 -12.70 -10.41
N ARG A 55 -9.59 -13.07 -9.52
CA ARG A 55 -8.93 -14.37 -9.56
C ARG A 55 -9.99 -15.44 -9.35
N GLY A 56 -10.58 -15.92 -10.44
CA GLY A 56 -11.12 -17.27 -10.48
C GLY A 56 -9.95 -18.21 -10.21
N ALA A 57 -9.86 -18.70 -8.98
CA ALA A 57 -9.03 -19.85 -8.70
C ALA A 57 -9.47 -20.96 -9.66
N PRO A 58 -8.59 -21.53 -10.50
CA PRO A 58 -8.96 -22.74 -11.23
C PRO A 58 -9.19 -23.83 -10.18
N GLY A 59 -10.46 -24.17 -9.98
CA GLY A 59 -10.87 -25.33 -9.20
C GLY A 59 -10.30 -26.59 -9.84
N LEU A 60 -9.73 -27.43 -8.97
CA LEU A 60 -9.29 -28.80 -9.23
C LEU A 60 -10.44 -29.67 -9.74
#